data_AF-A0A7J2ZEB1-F1
#
_entry.id   AF-A0A7J2ZEB1-F1
#
_cell.length_a   1.000
_cell.length_b   1.000
_cell.length_c   1.000
_cell.angle_alpha   90.00
_cell.angle_beta   90.00
_cell.angle_gamma   90.00
#
_symmetry.space_group_name_H-M   'P 1'
#
loop_
_entity.id
_entity.type
_entity.pdbx_description
1 polymer ?
#
loop_
_entity_poly.entity_id
_entity_poly.type
_entity_poly.pdbx_seq_one_letter_code
_entity_poly.pdbx_strand_id
1 'polypeptide(L)'
;MRPAVLALVVLILLAGCAQQNEQMTEEQAVGFVEEHMKINYKGAETSVFLVTPQDGSWKITGKVVYEAGTPCPNTSIVVYEYPKFGFVPREQNLITSNCEVLGCRGIPNCRIVTPEEAVIASHKLNNISEVNSFIQQFGYENVRVDAAFYDSYYEPKNNSTYHSVWVVRWNSPLANYSLKLILNQTGGKAVGKFIE
;
A
#
# COMPACT_ATOMS: atom_id res chain seq x y z
N MET A 1 -50.35 38.08 13.30
CA MET A 1 -49.05 37.80 13.96
C MET A 1 -48.48 39.11 14.49
N ARG A 2 -48.03 39.13 15.75
CA ARG A 2 -47.44 40.34 16.36
C ARG A 2 -46.04 40.58 15.77
N PRO A 3 -45.65 41.81 15.44
CA PRO A 3 -44.37 42.13 14.79
C PRO A 3 -43.14 41.61 15.56
N ALA A 4 -43.26 41.47 16.89
CA ALA A 4 -42.22 40.89 17.74
C ALA A 4 -41.90 39.41 17.44
N VAL A 5 -42.89 38.62 17.00
CA VAL A 5 -42.69 37.19 16.68
C VAL A 5 -41.93 37.03 15.36
N LEU A 6 -42.20 37.90 14.40
CA LEU A 6 -41.50 37.88 13.10
C LEU A 6 -40.02 38.27 13.27
N ALA A 7 -39.73 39.28 14.10
CA ALA A 7 -38.35 39.69 14.38
C ALA A 7 -37.53 38.58 15.07
N LEU A 8 -38.14 37.82 15.98
CA LEU A 8 -37.47 36.72 16.68
C LEU A 8 -37.14 35.55 15.72
N VAL A 9 -38.05 35.21 14.81
CA VAL A 9 -37.83 34.15 13.80
C VAL A 9 -36.72 34.54 12.82
N VAL A 10 -36.65 35.80 12.40
CA VAL A 10 -35.58 36.30 11.52
C VAL A 10 -34.22 36.28 12.22
N LEU A 11 -34.16 36.62 13.52
CA LEU A 11 -32.92 36.56 14.32
C LEU A 11 -32.40 35.13 14.48
N ILE A 12 -33.28 34.14 14.66
CA ILE A 12 -32.91 32.73 14.75
C ILE A 12 -32.41 32.19 13.40
N LEU A 13 -33.04 32.58 12.29
CA LEU A 13 -32.59 32.23 10.93
C LEU A 13 -31.23 32.85 10.58
N LEU A 14 -30.99 34.09 10.98
CA LEU A 14 -29.70 34.78 10.77
C LEU A 14 -28.59 34.20 11.65
N ALA A 15 -28.90 33.81 12.90
CA ALA A 15 -27.94 33.14 13.79
C ALA A 15 -27.58 31.73 13.29
N GLY A 16 -28.49 31.02 12.61
CA GLY A 16 -28.23 29.71 12.02
C GLY A 16 -27.31 29.72 10.80
N CYS A 17 -27.14 30.87 10.12
CA CYS A 17 -26.23 31.00 8.97
C CYS A 17 -24.78 31.30 9.38
N ALA A 18 -24.52 31.57 10.66
CA ALA A 18 -23.19 31.73 11.22
C ALA A 18 -22.61 30.39 11.70
N GLN A 19 -22.94 29.28 11.04
CA GLN A 19 -22.11 28.08 11.15
C GLN A 19 -20.72 28.48 10.64
N GLN A 20 -19.81 28.69 11.59
CA GLN A 20 -18.40 28.86 11.30
C GLN A 20 -18.02 27.76 10.31
N ASN A 21 -17.43 28.15 9.18
CA ASN A 21 -16.68 27.24 8.34
C ASN A 21 -15.50 26.74 9.20
N GLU A 22 -15.77 25.81 10.11
CA GLU A 22 -14.72 25.10 10.82
C GLU A 22 -13.90 24.42 9.74
N GLN A 23 -12.69 24.93 9.57
CA GLN A 23 -11.76 24.37 8.60
C GLN A 23 -11.50 22.92 9.02
N MET A 24 -11.81 22.00 8.12
CA MET A 24 -11.63 20.57 8.35
C MET A 24 -10.17 20.28 8.72
N THR A 25 -9.98 19.62 9.86
CA THR A 25 -8.64 19.25 10.32
C THR A 25 -8.05 18.13 9.46
N GLU A 26 -6.73 17.99 9.49
CA GLU A 26 -6.02 16.89 8.81
C GLU A 26 -6.56 15.53 9.27
N GLU A 27 -6.67 15.33 10.58
CA GLU A 27 -7.13 14.08 11.19
C GLU A 27 -8.55 13.72 10.76
N GLN A 28 -9.46 14.69 10.70
CA GLN A 28 -10.82 14.49 10.18
C GLN A 28 -10.79 14.08 8.71
N ALA A 29 -10.02 14.79 7.89
CA ALA A 29 -9.92 14.51 6.45
C ALA A 29 -9.35 13.11 6.19
N VAL A 30 -8.30 12.72 6.90
CA VAL A 30 -7.71 11.38 6.84
C VAL A 30 -8.72 10.32 7.27
N GLY A 31 -9.38 10.50 8.42
CA GLY A 31 -10.36 9.53 8.91
C GLY A 31 -11.51 9.28 7.93
N PHE A 32 -12.04 10.34 7.31
CA PHE A 32 -13.09 10.20 6.29
C PHE A 32 -12.60 9.50 5.03
N VAL A 33 -11.38 9.81 4.57
CA VAL A 33 -10.81 9.14 3.39
C VAL A 33 -10.47 7.68 3.68
N GLU A 34 -9.93 7.35 4.85
CA GLU A 34 -9.64 5.96 5.25
C GLU A 34 -10.92 5.12 5.35
N GLU A 35 -11.97 5.65 5.98
CA GLU A 35 -13.27 4.98 6.03
C GLU A 35 -13.83 4.75 4.63
N HIS A 36 -13.76 5.77 3.76
CA HIS A 36 -14.18 5.65 2.38
C HIS A 36 -13.37 4.59 1.61
N MET A 37 -12.04 4.58 1.75
CA MET A 37 -11.17 3.59 1.14
C MET A 37 -11.52 2.18 1.59
N LYS A 38 -11.77 1.97 2.89
CA LYS A 38 -12.16 0.66 3.44
C LYS A 38 -13.49 0.16 2.88
N ILE A 39 -14.46 1.06 2.65
CA ILE A 39 -15.78 0.72 2.09
C ILE A 39 -15.67 0.39 0.59
N ASN A 40 -14.88 1.15 -0.16
CA ASN A 40 -14.79 1.03 -1.62
C ASN A 40 -13.83 -0.06 -2.10
N TYR A 41 -12.72 -0.29 -1.39
CA TYR A 41 -11.74 -1.32 -1.72
C TYR A 41 -11.91 -2.57 -0.84
N LYS A 42 -13.11 -3.15 -0.86
CA LYS A 42 -13.43 -4.35 -0.06
C LYS A 42 -12.46 -5.50 -0.39
N GLY A 43 -11.89 -6.09 0.65
CA GLY A 43 -10.93 -7.18 0.53
C GLY A 43 -9.50 -6.74 0.22
N ALA A 44 -9.23 -5.44 0.14
CA ALA A 44 -7.88 -4.89 0.11
C ALA A 44 -7.44 -4.41 1.49
N GLU A 45 -6.13 -4.45 1.73
CA GLU A 45 -5.49 -3.66 2.77
C GLU A 45 -5.32 -2.23 2.28
N THR A 46 -5.76 -1.25 3.07
CA THR A 46 -5.71 0.16 2.73
C THR A 46 -4.96 0.96 3.80
N SER A 47 -4.10 1.89 3.39
CA SER A 47 -3.37 2.76 4.33
C SER A 47 -3.09 4.13 3.71
N VAL A 48 -3.31 5.21 4.45
CA VAL A 48 -2.81 6.55 4.10
C VAL A 48 -1.34 6.67 4.53
N PHE A 49 -0.48 7.23 3.67
CA PHE A 49 0.95 7.38 3.99
C PHE A 49 1.52 8.77 3.67
N LEU A 50 0.77 9.63 2.98
CA LEU A 50 1.17 11.00 2.71
C LEU A 50 -0.04 11.91 2.69
N VAL A 51 0.03 13.00 3.45
CA VAL A 51 -1.01 14.02 3.55
C VAL A 51 -0.35 15.38 3.37
N THR A 52 -0.89 16.21 2.49
CA THR A 52 -0.36 17.54 2.22
C THR A 52 -1.49 18.57 2.16
N PRO A 53 -1.38 19.72 2.85
CA PRO A 53 -2.40 20.75 2.80
C PRO A 53 -2.47 21.41 1.41
N GLN A 54 -3.68 21.75 0.95
CA GLN A 54 -3.95 22.45 -0.31
C GLN A 54 -5.15 23.39 -0.17
N ASP A 55 -4.94 24.70 -0.14
CA ASP A 55 -5.96 25.77 -0.24
C ASP A 55 -7.39 25.39 0.21
N GLY A 56 -7.56 25.14 1.51
CA GLY A 56 -8.86 24.76 2.10
C GLY A 56 -9.23 23.28 1.98
N SER A 57 -8.28 22.43 1.60
CA SER A 57 -8.42 20.97 1.44
C SER A 57 -7.10 20.25 1.73
N TRP A 58 -7.13 18.92 1.60
CA TRP A 58 -6.01 18.02 1.84
C TRP A 58 -5.82 17.11 0.64
N LYS A 59 -4.59 17.07 0.10
CA LYS A 59 -4.16 16.05 -0.84
C LYS A 59 -3.69 14.84 -0.05
N ILE A 60 -4.49 13.78 -0.07
CA ILE A 60 -4.31 12.55 0.71
C ILE A 60 -3.94 11.41 -0.24
N THR A 61 -2.77 10.81 -0.03
CA THR A 61 -2.27 9.70 -0.84
C THR A 61 -2.32 8.41 -0.02
N GLY A 62 -3.01 7.41 -0.57
CA GLY A 62 -3.19 6.12 0.05
C GLY A 62 -2.67 4.97 -0.83
N LYS A 63 -2.34 3.86 -0.19
CA LYS A 63 -1.99 2.59 -0.81
C LYS A 63 -3.17 1.63 -0.66
N VAL A 64 -3.47 0.89 -1.73
CA VAL A 64 -4.48 -0.17 -1.76
C VAL A 64 -3.80 -1.45 -2.25
N VAL A 65 -3.86 -2.52 -1.44
CA VAL A 65 -3.21 -3.80 -1.71
C VAL A 65 -4.25 -4.93 -1.65
N TYR A 66 -4.55 -5.53 -2.79
CA TYR A 66 -5.32 -6.77 -2.85
C TYR A 66 -4.39 -7.97 -2.73
N GLU A 67 -4.89 -9.03 -2.08
CA GLU A 67 -4.17 -10.30 -1.93
C GLU A 67 -2.79 -10.10 -1.27
N ALA A 68 -2.73 -9.20 -0.29
CA ALA A 68 -1.55 -8.99 0.53
C ALA A 68 -1.11 -10.32 1.18
N GLY A 69 0.20 -10.52 1.23
CA GLY A 69 0.78 -11.76 1.77
C GLY A 69 0.63 -13.00 0.87
N THR A 70 0.15 -12.86 -0.37
CA THR A 70 0.11 -13.94 -1.37
C THR A 70 1.26 -13.80 -2.38
N PRO A 71 1.52 -14.80 -3.23
CA PRO A 71 2.57 -14.70 -4.25
C PRO A 71 2.36 -13.56 -5.28
N CYS A 72 1.14 -13.07 -5.52
CA CYS A 72 0.84 -12.11 -6.58
C CYS A 72 -0.03 -10.93 -6.08
N PRO A 73 0.45 -10.12 -5.12
CA PRO A 73 -0.32 -8.99 -4.63
C PRO A 73 -0.55 -7.94 -5.72
N ASN A 74 -1.74 -7.33 -5.75
CA ASN A 74 -2.05 -6.21 -6.64
C ASN A 74 -2.06 -4.90 -5.84
N THR A 75 -1.15 -4.00 -6.17
CA THR A 75 -0.93 -2.75 -5.44
C THR A 75 -1.23 -1.56 -6.33
N SER A 76 -1.98 -0.59 -5.79
CA SER A 76 -2.20 0.71 -6.40
C SER A 76 -2.05 1.84 -5.41
N ILE A 77 -1.66 3.00 -5.91
CA ILE A 77 -1.64 4.26 -5.17
C ILE A 77 -2.82 5.10 -5.65
N VAL A 78 -3.62 5.59 -4.70
CA VAL A 78 -4.77 6.45 -4.95
C VAL A 78 -4.56 7.80 -4.28
N VAL A 79 -4.98 8.86 -4.96
CA VAL A 79 -4.83 10.24 -4.48
C VAL A 79 -6.20 10.88 -4.40
N TYR A 80 -6.54 11.45 -3.24
CA TYR A 80 -7.75 12.22 -3.02
C TYR A 80 -7.40 13.69 -2.76
N GLU A 81 -8.32 14.59 -3.11
CA GLU A 81 -8.28 16.00 -2.74
C GLU A 81 -9.58 16.32 -1.97
N TYR A 82 -9.53 16.16 -0.65
CA TYR A 82 -10.71 16.19 0.23
C TYR A 82 -10.67 17.40 1.19
N PRO A 83 -11.77 18.14 1.39
CA PRO A 83 -13.12 17.88 0.90
C PRO A 83 -13.42 18.44 -0.50
N LYS A 84 -12.47 19.15 -1.13
CA LYS A 84 -12.66 19.90 -2.39
C LYS A 84 -13.37 19.13 -3.50
N PHE A 85 -13.01 17.87 -3.72
CA PHE A 85 -13.63 16.99 -4.72
C PHE A 85 -14.37 15.80 -4.11
N GLY A 86 -14.65 15.86 -2.81
CA GLY A 86 -15.21 14.74 -2.06
C GLY A 86 -14.35 13.48 -2.21
N PHE A 87 -15.00 12.34 -2.37
CA PHE A 87 -14.34 11.03 -2.37
C PHE A 87 -14.03 10.48 -3.78
N VAL A 88 -13.82 11.36 -4.76
CA VAL A 88 -13.43 10.93 -6.12
C VAL A 88 -11.90 10.93 -6.21
N PRO A 89 -11.24 9.77 -6.43
CA PRO A 89 -9.80 9.72 -6.63
C PRO A 89 -9.39 10.60 -7.82
N ARG A 90 -8.38 11.43 -7.63
CA ARG A 90 -7.79 12.29 -8.66
C ARG A 90 -6.76 11.57 -9.51
N GLU A 91 -6.03 10.65 -8.88
CA GLU A 91 -5.03 9.81 -9.53
C GLU A 91 -5.15 8.38 -9.00
N GLN A 92 -4.96 7.41 -9.89
CA GLN A 92 -4.84 6.01 -9.55
C GLN A 92 -3.70 5.39 -10.35
N ASN A 93 -2.61 5.08 -9.67
CA ASN A 93 -1.41 4.52 -10.27
C ASN A 93 -1.28 3.05 -9.87
N LEU A 94 -1.36 2.15 -10.85
CA LEU A 94 -1.10 0.73 -10.63
C LEU A 94 0.42 0.52 -10.49
N ILE A 95 0.83 -0.11 -9.41
CA ILE A 95 2.23 -0.45 -9.12
C ILE A 95 2.50 -1.90 -9.53
N THR A 96 1.63 -2.81 -9.08
CA THR A 96 1.65 -4.22 -9.44
C THR A 96 0.30 -4.68 -9.94
N SER A 97 0.29 -5.56 -10.95
CA SER A 97 -0.93 -6.16 -11.49
C SER A 97 -0.60 -7.46 -12.22
N ASN A 98 -1.48 -8.47 -12.12
CA ASN A 98 -1.32 -9.76 -12.81
C ASN A 98 0.04 -10.43 -12.53
N CYS A 99 0.52 -10.30 -11.29
CA CYS A 99 1.83 -10.80 -10.89
C CYS A 99 3.02 -10.17 -11.66
N GLU A 100 2.88 -8.92 -12.11
CA GLU A 100 3.95 -8.13 -12.72
C GLU A 100 4.21 -6.85 -11.92
N VAL A 101 5.46 -6.40 -11.88
CA VAL A 101 5.84 -5.06 -11.41
C VAL A 101 5.81 -4.12 -12.61
N LEU A 102 4.76 -3.31 -12.72
CA LEU A 102 4.47 -2.55 -13.95
C LEU A 102 5.57 -1.52 -14.26
N GLY A 103 6.14 -0.89 -13.23
CA GLY A 103 7.25 0.06 -13.35
C GLY A 103 8.60 -0.57 -13.73
N CYS A 104 8.73 -1.90 -13.72
CA CYS A 104 9.99 -2.61 -14.01
C CYS A 104 10.03 -3.23 -15.41
N ARG A 105 8.93 -3.22 -16.17
CA ARG A 105 8.84 -3.95 -17.44
C ARG A 105 9.82 -3.42 -18.49
N GLY A 106 10.81 -4.23 -18.84
CA GLY A 106 11.84 -3.87 -19.82
C GLY A 106 12.86 -2.84 -19.32
N ILE A 107 12.85 -2.48 -18.04
CA ILE A 107 13.78 -1.51 -17.46
C ILE A 107 14.88 -2.27 -16.70
N PRO A 108 16.13 -2.28 -17.21
CA PRO A 108 17.23 -2.85 -16.45
C PRO A 108 17.47 -2.04 -15.18
N ASN A 109 17.79 -2.72 -14.08
CA ASN A 109 18.08 -2.08 -12.79
C ASN A 109 16.91 -1.26 -12.21
N CYS A 110 15.66 -1.67 -12.46
CA CYS A 110 14.52 -1.03 -11.82
C CYS A 110 14.64 -1.07 -10.29
N ARG A 111 14.20 -0.02 -9.60
CA ARG A 111 14.30 0.07 -8.14
C ARG A 111 13.03 -0.49 -7.51
N ILE A 112 13.17 -1.50 -6.67
CA ILE A 112 12.08 -2.10 -5.89
C ILE A 112 11.85 -1.24 -4.64
N VAL A 113 10.70 -0.60 -4.53
CA VAL A 113 10.40 0.38 -3.48
C VAL A 113 9.30 -0.08 -2.52
N THR A 114 8.49 -1.09 -2.89
CA THR A 114 7.47 -1.65 -2.00
C THR A 114 7.68 -3.15 -1.70
N PRO A 115 7.14 -3.64 -0.57
CA PRO A 115 7.15 -5.07 -0.25
C PRO A 115 6.52 -5.93 -1.34
N GLU A 116 5.43 -5.44 -1.95
CA GLU A 116 4.66 -6.16 -2.95
C GLU A 116 5.44 -6.31 -4.26
N GLU A 117 6.20 -5.27 -4.65
CA GLU A 117 7.16 -5.38 -5.75
C GLU A 117 8.27 -6.39 -5.45
N ALA A 118 8.77 -6.43 -4.22
CA ALA A 118 9.82 -7.38 -3.80
C ALA A 118 9.33 -8.84 -3.83
N VAL A 119 8.10 -9.09 -3.40
CA VAL A 119 7.45 -10.40 -3.50
C VAL A 119 7.41 -10.88 -4.95
N ILE A 120 6.90 -10.05 -5.86
CA ILE A 120 6.82 -10.40 -7.29
C ILE A 120 8.22 -10.56 -7.89
N ALA A 121 9.15 -9.64 -7.58
CA ALA A 121 10.52 -9.70 -8.04
C ALA A 121 11.23 -11.00 -7.64
N SER A 122 10.97 -11.51 -6.43
CA SER A 122 11.61 -12.71 -5.90
C SER A 122 11.24 -14.00 -6.61
N HIS A 123 10.26 -14.00 -7.52
CA HIS A 123 9.91 -15.22 -8.28
C HIS A 123 9.65 -14.98 -9.77
N LYS A 124 9.14 -13.81 -10.20
CA LYS A 124 8.88 -13.49 -11.61
C LYS A 124 10.04 -12.79 -12.31
N LEU A 125 10.62 -11.73 -11.72
CA LEU A 125 11.65 -10.94 -12.40
C LEU A 125 12.97 -11.70 -12.58
N ASN A 126 13.30 -12.57 -11.63
CA ASN A 126 14.57 -13.31 -11.64
C ASN A 126 14.45 -14.77 -12.06
N ASN A 127 13.22 -15.24 -12.30
CA ASN A 127 12.91 -16.65 -12.56
C ASN A 127 13.60 -17.61 -11.58
N ILE A 128 13.46 -17.34 -10.27
CA ILE A 128 14.13 -18.13 -9.24
C ILE A 128 13.40 -19.47 -9.11
N SER A 129 14.01 -20.51 -9.69
CA SER A 129 13.44 -21.85 -9.81
C SER A 129 12.95 -22.44 -8.48
N GLU A 130 13.65 -22.14 -7.39
CA GLU A 130 13.34 -22.65 -6.05
C GLU A 130 12.00 -22.11 -5.54
N VAL A 131 11.73 -20.82 -5.77
CA VAL A 131 10.45 -20.20 -5.40
C VAL A 131 9.32 -20.69 -6.30
N ASN A 132 9.57 -20.78 -7.60
CA ASN A 132 8.58 -21.32 -8.55
C ASN A 132 8.22 -22.78 -8.20
N SER A 133 9.20 -23.59 -7.82
CA SER A 133 8.99 -24.97 -7.37
C SER A 133 8.20 -25.02 -6.06
N PHE A 134 8.51 -24.13 -5.10
CA PHE A 134 7.77 -24.03 -3.84
C PHE A 134 6.29 -23.69 -4.08
N ILE A 135 6.01 -22.70 -4.93
CA ILE A 135 4.64 -22.31 -5.29
C ILE A 135 3.92 -23.44 -6.04
N GLN A 136 4.58 -24.10 -6.99
CA GLN A 136 4.00 -25.22 -7.73
C GLN A 136 3.70 -26.42 -6.83
N GLN A 137 4.59 -26.71 -5.88
CA GLN A 137 4.47 -27.84 -4.98
C GLN A 137 3.32 -27.66 -3.97
N PHE A 138 3.20 -26.48 -3.37
CA PHE A 138 2.23 -26.24 -2.29
C PHE A 138 0.94 -25.55 -2.76
N GLY A 139 0.93 -24.98 -3.96
CA GLY A 139 -0.21 -24.28 -4.54
C GLY A 139 -0.32 -22.81 -4.09
N TYR A 140 -0.71 -21.94 -5.02
CA TYR A 140 -0.82 -20.49 -4.81
C TYR A 140 -1.67 -20.11 -3.58
N GLU A 141 -2.77 -20.83 -3.33
CA GLU A 141 -3.70 -20.54 -2.24
C GLU A 141 -3.13 -20.86 -0.84
N ASN A 142 -2.16 -21.78 -0.75
CA ASN A 142 -1.56 -22.21 0.51
C ASN A 142 -0.24 -21.50 0.82
N VAL A 143 0.35 -20.82 -0.17
CA VAL A 143 1.60 -20.10 0.03
C VAL A 143 1.33 -18.71 0.60
N ARG A 144 2.12 -18.34 1.62
CA ARG A 144 2.14 -17.02 2.23
C ARG A 144 3.54 -16.44 2.10
N VAL A 145 3.61 -15.12 1.95
CA VAL A 145 4.88 -14.43 1.74
C VAL A 145 4.90 -13.11 2.50
N ASP A 146 6.03 -12.82 3.14
CA ASP A 146 6.33 -11.52 3.74
C ASP A 146 7.58 -10.92 3.12
N ALA A 147 7.62 -9.59 3.04
CA ALA A 147 8.78 -8.86 2.56
C ALA A 147 9.06 -7.64 3.45
N ALA A 148 10.32 -7.45 3.81
CA ALA A 148 10.77 -6.30 4.60
C ALA A 148 12.06 -5.74 4.03
N PHE A 149 12.14 -4.41 4.01
CA PHE A 149 13.34 -3.69 3.56
C PHE A 149 14.30 -3.46 4.71
N TYR A 150 15.59 -3.62 4.43
CA TYR A 150 16.67 -3.38 5.37
C TYR A 150 17.78 -2.56 4.70
N ASP A 151 18.16 -1.44 5.32
CA ASP A 151 19.35 -0.69 4.91
C ASP A 151 20.63 -1.51 5.16
N SER A 152 20.63 -2.34 6.20
CA SER A 152 21.69 -3.30 6.54
C SER A 152 21.06 -4.57 7.13
N TYR A 153 21.37 -5.74 6.56
CA TYR A 153 20.88 -7.04 7.02
C TYR A 153 22.05 -8.01 7.18
N TYR A 154 22.25 -8.52 8.39
CA TYR A 154 23.25 -9.56 8.67
C TYR A 154 22.62 -10.95 8.59
N GLU A 155 23.20 -11.82 7.77
CA GLU A 155 22.80 -13.21 7.63
C GLU A 155 23.81 -14.13 8.33
N PRO A 156 23.40 -14.79 9.44
CA PRO A 156 24.30 -15.66 10.18
C PRO A 156 24.70 -16.92 9.40
N LYS A 157 23.84 -17.46 8.51
CA LYS A 157 24.14 -18.71 7.78
C LYS A 157 25.36 -18.60 6.86
N ASN A 158 25.67 -17.40 6.37
CA ASN A 158 26.85 -17.17 5.53
C ASN A 158 27.77 -16.06 6.04
N ASN A 159 27.57 -15.62 7.30
CA ASN A 159 28.37 -14.59 7.96
C ASN A 159 28.58 -13.34 7.07
N SER A 160 27.51 -12.88 6.42
CA SER A 160 27.57 -11.76 5.45
C SER A 160 26.57 -10.66 5.82
N THR A 161 26.98 -9.41 5.59
CA THR A 161 26.10 -8.24 5.72
C THR A 161 25.74 -7.74 4.33
N TYR A 162 24.44 -7.56 4.09
CA TYR A 162 23.89 -7.01 2.86
C TYR A 162 23.36 -5.60 3.11
N HIS A 163 23.43 -4.74 2.09
CA HIS A 163 22.96 -3.36 2.18
C HIS A 163 21.86 -3.07 1.18
N SER A 164 20.87 -2.27 1.62
CA SER A 164 19.71 -1.88 0.82
C SER A 164 19.06 -3.08 0.14
N VAL A 165 18.59 -4.02 0.96
CA VAL A 165 18.03 -5.29 0.51
C VAL A 165 16.59 -5.48 0.97
N TRP A 166 15.86 -6.24 0.18
CA TRP A 166 14.59 -6.83 0.57
C TRP A 166 14.83 -8.25 1.05
N VAL A 167 14.36 -8.57 2.25
CA VAL A 167 14.28 -9.94 2.74
C VAL A 167 12.86 -10.42 2.51
N VAL A 168 12.72 -11.45 1.67
CA VAL A 168 11.42 -12.04 1.29
C VAL A 168 11.37 -13.46 1.83
N ARG A 169 10.35 -13.78 2.64
CA ARG A 169 10.16 -15.11 3.21
C ARG A 169 8.90 -15.75 2.65
N TRP A 170 9.02 -17.00 2.23
CA TRP A 170 7.96 -17.82 1.66
C TRP A 170 7.67 -18.97 2.59
N ASN A 171 6.42 -19.10 2.98
CA ASN A 171 5.93 -20.08 3.93
C ASN A 171 4.70 -20.80 3.35
N SER A 172 4.45 -22.02 3.80
CA SER A 172 3.21 -22.75 3.52
C SER A 172 2.89 -23.63 4.73
N PRO A 173 1.62 -23.70 5.17
CA PRO A 173 1.22 -24.60 6.25
C PRO A 173 1.35 -26.09 5.86
N LEU A 174 1.52 -26.38 4.57
CA LEU A 174 1.74 -27.71 4.03
C LEU A 174 3.24 -28.06 3.92
N ALA A 175 4.13 -27.10 4.12
CA ALA A 175 5.57 -27.28 4.05
C ALA A 175 6.16 -27.50 5.45
N ASN A 176 7.17 -28.36 5.54
CA ASN A 176 8.00 -28.52 6.74
C ASN A 176 9.26 -27.64 6.70
N TYR A 177 9.32 -26.70 5.77
CA TYR A 177 10.41 -25.76 5.57
C TYR A 177 9.87 -24.42 5.02
N SER A 178 10.67 -23.37 5.11
CA SER A 178 10.41 -22.09 4.47
C SER A 178 11.57 -21.68 3.55
N LEU A 179 11.31 -20.76 2.62
CA LEU A 179 12.35 -20.15 1.81
C LEU A 179 12.56 -18.71 2.24
N LYS A 180 13.81 -18.31 2.38
CA LYS A 180 14.21 -16.92 2.58
C LYS A 180 15.08 -16.47 1.43
N LEU A 181 14.71 -15.37 0.80
CA LEU A 181 15.48 -14.71 -0.25
C LEU A 181 15.92 -13.34 0.23
N ILE A 182 17.14 -12.97 -0.14
CA ILE A 182 17.66 -11.63 0.02
C ILE A 182 17.82 -11.07 -1.39
N LEU A 183 17.06 -10.02 -1.71
CA LEU A 183 17.10 -9.33 -2.99
C LEU A 183 17.78 -7.99 -2.84
N ASN A 184 18.61 -7.60 -3.79
CA ASN A 184 19.08 -6.22 -3.85
C ASN A 184 17.92 -5.27 -4.20
N GLN A 185 17.96 -4.02 -3.72
CA GLN A 185 16.93 -3.02 -4.09
C GLN A 185 16.94 -2.69 -5.59
N THR A 186 18.12 -2.74 -6.21
CA THR A 186 18.33 -2.34 -7.61
C THR A 186 18.36 -3.56 -8.53
N GLY A 187 17.32 -3.71 -9.34
CA GLY A 187 17.12 -4.83 -10.26
C GLY A 187 16.48 -6.05 -9.59
N GLY A 188 16.23 -6.02 -8.28
CA GLY A 188 15.54 -7.08 -7.54
C GLY A 188 16.27 -8.42 -7.54
N LYS A 189 17.55 -8.49 -7.91
CA LYS A 189 18.33 -9.73 -8.05
C LYS A 189 18.55 -10.39 -6.69
N ALA A 190 18.36 -11.71 -6.64
CA ALA A 190 18.70 -12.49 -5.47
C ALA A 190 20.21 -12.49 -5.22
N VAL A 191 20.61 -11.99 -4.05
CA VAL A 191 21.98 -11.98 -3.53
C VAL A 191 22.18 -13.01 -2.40
N GLY A 192 21.08 -13.58 -1.89
CA GLY A 192 21.08 -14.69 -0.93
C GLY A 192 19.82 -15.54 -1.05
N LYS A 193 19.95 -16.85 -0.82
CA LYS A 193 18.86 -17.82 -0.83
C LYS A 193 19.09 -18.85 0.27
N PHE A 194 18.09 -19.09 1.10
CA PHE A 194 18.20 -19.99 2.24
C PHE A 194 16.93 -20.82 2.39
N ILE A 195 17.09 -22.09 2.75
CA ILE A 195 16.02 -22.96 3.23
C ILE A 195 16.08 -22.93 4.75
N GLU A 196 14.95 -22.68 5.39
CA GLU A 196 14.77 -22.57 6.85
C GLU A 196 13.84 -23.63 7.40
#